data_AF-A0A1Z8Q7G1-F1
#
_entry.id   AF-A0A1Z8Q7G1-F1
#
_cell.length_a   1.000
_cell.length_b   1.000
_cell.length_c   1.000
_cell.angle_alpha   90.00
_cell.angle_beta   90.00
_cell.angle_gamma   90.00
#
_symmetry.space_group_name_H-M   'P 1'
#
loop_
_entity.id
_entity.type
_entity.pdbx_description
1 polymer ?
#
loop_
_entity_poly.entity_id
_entity_poly.type
_entity_poly.pdbx_seq_one_letter_code
_entity_poly.pdbx_strand_id
1 'polypeptide(L)'
;TGSCVGIVSISPGILRAAEVISHSMRGNELLLMTANPDVGSRLIALLRAASHVICDSPSLPVIEHTLRQNRTQLMRMPQIHCAQKYLSDSTIEELRKEIGLLE
;
A
#
# COMPACT_ATOMS: atom_id res chain seq x y z
N THR A 1 11.71 -3.88 -20.17
CA THR A 1 10.43 -3.35 -19.63
C THR A 1 10.35 -3.71 -18.16
N GLY A 2 10.84 -2.82 -17.28
CA GLY A 2 10.76 -3.05 -15.83
C GLY A 2 9.33 -2.86 -15.35
N SER A 3 8.76 -3.89 -14.71
CA SER A 3 7.44 -3.76 -14.09
C SER A 3 7.60 -2.89 -12.84
N CYS A 4 6.94 -1.73 -12.79
CA CYS A 4 6.89 -0.88 -11.61
C CYS A 4 5.69 -1.29 -10.75
N VAL A 5 5.97 -1.61 -9.48
CA VAL A 5 4.98 -1.97 -8.47
C VAL A 5 5.00 -0.91 -7.38
N GLY A 6 3.82 -0.42 -7.02
CA GLY A 6 3.64 0.52 -5.92
C GLY A 6 3.19 -0.20 -4.67
N ILE A 7 3.69 0.20 -3.50
CA ILE A 7 3.14 -0.19 -2.19
C ILE A 7 2.78 1.08 -1.44
N VAL A 8 1.54 1.14 -0.94
CA VAL A 8 1.03 2.25 -0.15
C VAL A 8 0.56 1.73 1.20
N SER A 9 1.11 2.28 2.29
CA SER A 9 0.69 1.89 3.63
C SER A 9 0.86 3.05 4.59
N ILE A 10 -0.03 3.12 5.58
CA ILE A 10 0.12 4.03 6.71
C ILE A 10 1.31 3.64 7.61
N SER A 11 1.75 2.38 7.56
CA SER A 11 2.84 1.86 8.37
C SER A 11 4.19 1.95 7.63
N PRO A 12 5.10 2.86 8.03
CA PRO A 12 6.43 2.92 7.45
C PRO A 12 7.25 1.65 7.72
N GLY A 13 6.94 0.93 8.80
CA GLY A 13 7.57 -0.36 9.11
C GLY A 13 7.22 -1.43 8.07
N ILE A 14 5.95 -1.50 7.65
CA ILE A 14 5.50 -2.44 6.60
C ILE A 14 6.13 -2.07 5.25
N LEU A 15 6.17 -0.77 4.89
CA LEU A 15 6.80 -0.32 3.66
C LEU A 15 8.28 -0.75 3.59
N ARG A 16 9.02 -0.51 4.67
CA ARG A 16 10.44 -0.92 4.76
C ARG A 16 10.60 -2.43 4.66
N ALA A 17 9.78 -3.20 5.37
CA ALA A 17 9.83 -4.66 5.30
C ALA A 17 9.56 -5.16 3.88
N ALA A 18 8.55 -4.60 3.21
CA ALA A 18 8.21 -4.96 1.84
C ALA A 18 9.32 -4.61 0.84
N GLU A 19 10.02 -3.49 1.03
CA GLU A 19 11.21 -3.14 0.26
C GLU A 19 12.33 -4.17 0.41
N VAL A 20 12.69 -4.50 1.66
CA VAL A 20 13.76 -5.45 1.95
C VAL A 20 13.44 -6.84 1.38
N ILE A 21 12.22 -7.33 1.59
CA ILE A 21 11.78 -8.65 1.09
C ILE A 21 11.78 -8.66 -0.44
N SER A 22 11.14 -7.67 -1.07
CA SER A 22 11.04 -7.61 -2.53
C SER A 22 12.41 -7.49 -3.20
N HIS A 23 13.29 -6.65 -2.63
CA HIS A 23 14.66 -6.50 -3.12
C HIS A 23 15.46 -7.79 -2.94
N SER A 24 15.31 -8.49 -1.82
CA SER A 24 15.99 -9.77 -1.59
C SER A 24 15.54 -10.86 -2.56
N MET A 25 14.27 -10.85 -2.96
CA MET A 25 13.71 -11.87 -3.87
C MET A 25 13.94 -11.58 -5.35
N ARG A 26 13.90 -10.31 -5.77
CA ARG A 26 13.87 -9.89 -7.19
C ARG A 26 15.04 -8.98 -7.58
N GLY A 27 15.89 -8.60 -6.62
CA GLY A 27 16.98 -7.67 -6.84
C GLY A 27 16.50 -6.36 -7.48
N ASN A 28 17.10 -6.04 -8.62
CA ASN A 28 16.79 -4.85 -9.42
C ASN A 28 15.86 -5.15 -10.62
N GLU A 29 15.32 -6.36 -10.73
CA GLU A 29 14.40 -6.72 -11.82
C GLU A 29 13.01 -6.08 -11.66
N LEU A 30 12.66 -5.73 -10.41
CA LEU A 30 11.40 -5.09 -10.05
C LEU A 30 11.66 -3.68 -9.53
N LEU A 31 11.06 -2.66 -10.16
CA LEU A 31 11.08 -1.32 -9.59
C LEU A 31 9.97 -1.22 -8.55
N LEU A 32 10.36 -1.13 -7.28
CA LEU A 32 9.43 -0.92 -6.18
C LEU A 32 9.37 0.55 -5.80
N MET A 33 8.17 1.09 -5.73
CA MET A 33 7.92 2.43 -5.19
C MET A 33 7.07 2.31 -3.93
N THR A 34 7.43 3.04 -2.89
CA THR A 34 6.66 3.11 -1.64
C THR A 34 6.16 4.53 -1.39
N ALA A 35 4.95 4.63 -0.83
CA ALA A 35 4.40 5.90 -0.36
C ALA A 35 3.56 5.70 0.91
N ASN A 36 3.63 6.67 1.80
CA ASN A 36 2.60 6.83 2.82
C ASN A 36 1.46 7.67 2.20
N PRO A 37 0.17 7.30 2.43
CA PRO A 37 -0.97 8.01 1.84
C PRO A 37 -1.03 9.50 2.19
N ASP A 38 -0.45 9.93 3.31
CA ASP A 38 -0.45 11.33 3.77
C ASP A 38 0.50 12.23 2.93
N VAL A 39 1.45 11.63 2.21
CA VAL A 39 2.41 12.35 1.36
C VAL A 39 1.88 12.41 -0.07
N GLY A 40 0.94 13.32 -0.32
CA GLY A 40 0.19 13.41 -1.58
C GLY A 40 1.03 13.48 -2.86
N SER A 41 2.14 14.23 -2.87
CA SER A 41 3.03 14.33 -4.05
C SER A 41 3.67 12.99 -4.41
N ARG A 42 4.12 12.24 -3.40
CA ARG A 42 4.73 10.92 -3.56
C ARG A 42 3.69 9.87 -3.96
N LEU A 43 2.50 9.94 -3.39
CA LEU A 43 1.38 9.10 -3.75
C LEU A 43 1.01 9.26 -5.23
N ILE A 44 0.84 10.51 -5.70
CA ILE A 44 0.50 10.77 -7.12
C ILE A 44 1.60 10.28 -8.05
N ALA A 45 2.87 10.51 -7.71
CA ALA A 45 4.00 10.02 -8.50
C ALA A 45 4.00 8.48 -8.62
N LEU A 46 3.77 7.78 -7.50
CA LEU A 46 3.65 6.33 -7.45
C LEU A 46 2.46 5.83 -8.30
N LEU A 47 1.28 6.44 -8.16
CA LEU A 47 0.08 6.05 -8.90
C LEU A 47 0.23 6.25 -10.42
N ARG A 48 1.03 7.22 -10.86
CA ARG A 48 1.36 7.41 -12.28
C ARG A 48 2.36 6.40 -12.80
N ALA A 49 3.35 6.04 -11.98
CA ALA A 49 4.45 5.19 -12.39
C ALA A 49 4.12 3.69 -12.30
N ALA A 50 3.34 3.26 -11.31
CA ALA A 50 3.06 1.84 -11.07
C ALA A 50 1.97 1.28 -12.00
N SER A 51 2.10 0.01 -12.38
CA SER A 51 1.01 -0.74 -13.04
C SER A 51 0.08 -1.40 -12.02
N HIS A 52 0.67 -1.88 -10.93
CA HIS A 52 0.00 -2.55 -9.83
C HIS A 52 0.37 -1.83 -8.53
N VAL A 53 -0.63 -1.55 -7.71
CA VAL A 53 -0.45 -0.89 -6.42
C VAL A 53 -1.06 -1.78 -5.34
N ILE A 54 -0.25 -2.15 -4.37
CA ILE A 54 -0.68 -2.90 -3.18
C ILE A 54 -0.89 -1.89 -2.07
N CYS A 55 -2.00 -2.00 -1.33
CA CYS A 55 -2.23 -1.14 -0.18
C CYS A 55 -2.85 -1.86 1.01
N ASP A 56 -2.68 -1.29 2.20
CA ASP A 56 -3.48 -1.68 3.37
C ASP A 56 -4.90 -1.08 3.29
N SER A 57 -5.85 -1.67 4.03
CA SER A 57 -7.24 -1.18 4.04
C SER A 57 -7.38 0.31 4.41
N PRO A 58 -6.64 0.85 5.41
CA PRO A 58 -6.73 2.27 5.75
C PRO A 58 -6.32 3.21 4.63
N SER A 59 -5.37 2.81 3.77
CA SER A 59 -4.90 3.66 2.65
C SER A 59 -5.87 3.69 1.45
N LEU A 60 -6.76 2.70 1.32
CA LEU A 60 -7.60 2.52 0.13
C LEU A 60 -8.47 3.75 -0.19
N PRO A 61 -9.19 4.38 0.77
CA PRO A 61 -10.02 5.55 0.48
C PRO A 61 -9.21 6.74 -0.05
N VAL A 62 -7.99 6.96 0.49
CA VAL A 62 -7.10 8.05 0.07
C VAL A 62 -6.59 7.80 -1.36
N ILE A 63 -6.26 6.56 -1.68
CA ILE A 63 -5.84 6.15 -3.02
C ILE A 63 -6.97 6.36 -4.02
N GLU A 64 -8.18 5.89 -3.73
CA GLU A 64 -9.33 6.07 -4.61
C GLU A 64 -9.67 7.54 -4.83
N HIS A 65 -9.65 8.34 -3.77
CA HIS A 65 -9.87 9.78 -3.86
C HIS A 65 -8.83 10.45 -4.75
N THR A 66 -7.55 10.13 -4.55
CA THR A 66 -6.43 10.67 -5.33
C THR A 66 -6.55 10.28 -6.81
N LEU A 67 -6.93 9.02 -7.10
CA LEU A 67 -7.17 8.55 -8.47
C LEU A 67 -8.34 9.28 -9.15
N ARG A 68 -9.45 9.50 -8.43
CA ARG A 68 -10.61 10.23 -8.95
C ARG A 68 -10.25 11.68 -9.27
N GLN A 69 -9.52 12.36 -8.39
CA GLN A 69 -9.10 13.75 -8.58
C GLN A 69 -8.08 13.92 -9.70
N ASN A 70 -7.19 12.95 -9.90
CA ASN A 70 -6.08 13.04 -10.86
C ASN A 70 -6.34 12.22 -12.14
N ARG A 71 -7.59 11.81 -12.39
CA ARG A 71 -7.97 10.94 -13.51
C ARG A 71 -7.48 11.45 -14.86
N THR A 72 -7.55 12.76 -15.09
CA THR A 72 -7.13 13.40 -16.35
C THR A 72 -5.60 13.44 -16.54
N GLN A 73 -4.83 13.28 -15.46
CA GLN A 73 -3.37 13.32 -15.46
C GLN A 73 -2.74 11.91 -15.48
N LEU A 74 -3.55 10.86 -15.45
CA LEU A 74 -3.11 9.47 -15.47
C LEU A 74 -3.08 8.94 -16.90
N MET A 75 -1.89 8.63 -17.42
CA MET A 75 -1.75 7.98 -18.73
C MET A 75 -2.31 6.55 -18.73
N ARG A 76 -2.30 5.88 -17.57
CA ARG A 76 -2.87 4.56 -17.34
C ARG A 76 -3.50 4.48 -15.96
N MET A 77 -4.57 3.70 -15.83
CA MET A 77 -5.17 3.42 -14.52
C MET A 77 -4.42 2.25 -13.89
N PRO A 78 -3.79 2.41 -12.71
CA PRO A 78 -3.17 1.30 -12.01
C PRO A 78 -4.23 0.34 -11.46
N GLN A 79 -3.89 -0.95 -11.40
CA GLN A 79 -4.70 -1.93 -10.68
C GLN A 79 -4.40 -1.86 -9.19
N ILE A 80 -5.43 -1.64 -8.37
CA ILE A 80 -5.31 -1.52 -6.92
C ILE A 80 -5.63 -2.87 -6.26
N HIS A 81 -4.73 -3.32 -5.39
CA HIS A 81 -4.82 -4.57 -4.64
C HIS A 81 -4.81 -4.25 -3.15
N CYS A 82 -5.98 -4.29 -2.52
CA CYS A 82 -6.07 -4.10 -1.07
C CYS A 82 -5.72 -5.41 -0.37
N ALA A 83 -4.72 -5.37 0.52
CA ALA A 83 -4.38 -6.48 1.39
C ALA A 83 -5.55 -6.79 2.33
N GLN A 84 -5.82 -8.08 2.51
CA GLN A 84 -6.79 -8.55 3.49
C GLN A 84 -6.20 -8.51 4.89
N LYS A 85 -7.07 -8.56 5.91
CA LYS A 85 -6.65 -8.69 7.30
C LYS A 85 -5.85 -9.99 7.47
N TYR A 86 -4.64 -9.87 8.01
CA TYR A 86 -3.85 -11.04 8.40
C TYR A 86 -4.42 -11.73 9.64
N LEU A 87 -4.88 -10.94 10.61
CA LEU A 87 -5.50 -11.45 11.83
C LEU A 87 -6.99 -11.69 11.61
N SER A 88 -7.48 -12.85 12.07
CA SER A 88 -8.91 -13.11 12.13
C SER A 88 -9.59 -12.19 13.14
N ASP A 89 -10.88 -11.95 12.97
CA ASP A 89 -11.64 -11.13 13.92
C ASP A 89 -11.62 -11.72 15.34
N SER A 90 -11.62 -13.05 15.48
CA SER A 90 -11.46 -13.74 16.77
C SER A 90 -10.14 -13.41 17.47
N THR A 91 -9.03 -13.40 16.72
CA THR A 91 -7.70 -13.07 17.26
C THR A 91 -7.63 -11.59 17.67
N ILE A 92 -8.28 -10.71 16.91
CA ILE A 92 -8.35 -9.28 17.23
C ILE A 92 -9.16 -9.08 18.53
N GLU A 93 -10.25 -9.81 18.72
CA GLU A 93 -11.04 -9.76 19.96
C GLU A 93 -10.27 -10.26 21.18
N GLU A 94 -9.55 -11.38 21.05
CA GLU A 94 -8.68 -11.89 22.11
C GLU A 94 -7.59 -10.87 22.47
N LEU A 95 -6.91 -10.33 21.45
CA LEU A 95 -5.90 -9.30 21.66
C LEU A 95 -6.47 -8.07 22.36
N ARG A 96 -7.67 -7.63 21.98
CA ARG A 96 -8.36 -6.49 22.61
C ARG A 96 -8.66 -6.74 24.09
N LYS A 97 -9.04 -7.96 24.47
CA LYS A 97 -9.23 -8.35 25.87
C LYS A 97 -7.90 -8.34 26.62
N GLU A 98 -6.85 -8.94 26.05
CA GLU A 98 -5.53 -8.99 26.68
C GLU A 98 -4.92 -7.62 26.94
N ILE A 99 -5.14 -6.65 26.04
CA ILE A 99 -4.64 -5.27 26.18
C ILE A 99 -5.62 -4.33 26.91
N GLY A 100 -6.72 -4.85 27.47
CA GLY A 100 -7.68 -4.09 28.28
C GLY A 100 -8.55 -3.10 27.50
N LEU A 101 -8.75 -3.32 26.20
CA LEU A 101 -9.66 -2.51 25.35
C LEU A 101 -11.10 -3.06 25.34
N LEU A 102 -11.33 -4.27 25.84
CA LEU A 102 -12.64 -4.87 26.05
C LEU A 102 -12.66 -5.52 27.44
N GLU A 103 -13.67 -5.21 28.25
CA GLU A 103 -13.96 -5.90 29.52
C GLU A 103 -14.63 -7.26 29.29
#